data_AF-A0A413RB75-F1
#
_entry.id   AF-A0A413RB75-F1
#
_cell.length_a   1.000
_cell.length_b   1.000
_cell.length_c   1.000
_cell.angle_alpha   90.00
_cell.angle_beta   90.00
_cell.angle_gamma   90.00
#
_symmetry.space_group_name_H-M   'P 1'
#
loop_
_entity.id
_entity.type
_entity.pdbx_description
1 polymer ?
#
loop_
_entity_poly.entity_id
_entity_poly.type
_entity_poly.pdbx_seq_one_letter_code
_entity_poly.pdbx_strand_id
1 'polypeptide(L)'
;MAQKQYRNIDRYRDLLTRIAPSRLVEQTRQSVIGHEGSLEAFVTALSFEVNRCVMLARGADPRDVLSPAAILVMGSTGTGKTHTIKAVADAAGLKLFVFDVSTMTGEGWRGASMINCLSQVADYQAANPGEICLVLFDEFDKAVRVEPDGGEVASSFSPSQSFLKLLEGGEMPFECDTSKSAAIKTLNLDQVVCILGGAFMGLDALVRKRLGDKSGTTVGFGSSYAAVRTAAKSANELRDSATIEDVETWGIMSELCGRIGSVINFNALSVDDLVQIAYEQYLPKHNNMMGNGAKMELTADAARLAAKRAVKEGAGARGMLRQLRPLMMYAWRDMREDTYISRATLVVSDGELAVAYERSHEPRGFCRKRWGRIRPF
;
A
#
# COMPACT_ATOMS: atom_id res chain seq x y z
N MET A 1 -8.26 19.01 -35.70
CA MET A 1 -7.41 17.89 -35.26
C MET A 1 -6.07 18.36 -34.71
N ALA A 2 -5.32 19.23 -35.40
CA ALA A 2 -4.01 19.73 -34.94
C ALA A 2 -4.01 20.30 -33.51
N GLN A 3 -4.96 21.17 -33.14
CA GLN A 3 -5.01 21.79 -31.81
C GLN A 3 -5.25 20.79 -30.65
N LYS A 4 -5.95 19.67 -30.92
CA LYS A 4 -6.16 18.57 -29.95
C LYS A 4 -4.89 17.72 -29.80
N GLN A 5 -4.14 17.54 -30.90
CA GLN A 5 -2.87 16.83 -30.94
C GLN A 5 -1.75 17.61 -30.21
N TYR A 6 -1.66 18.93 -30.42
CA TYR A 6 -0.73 19.80 -29.68
C TYR A 6 -0.99 19.80 -28.16
N ARG A 7 -2.26 19.90 -27.75
CA ARG A 7 -2.64 19.88 -26.32
C ARG A 7 -2.28 18.57 -25.61
N ASN A 8 -2.30 17.45 -26.32
CA ASN A 8 -1.89 16.15 -25.78
C ASN A 8 -0.37 16.00 -25.68
N ILE A 9 0.41 16.57 -26.60
CA ILE A 9 1.89 16.51 -26.56
C ILE A 9 2.42 17.24 -25.32
N ASP A 10 1.91 18.44 -25.05
CA ASP A 10 2.32 19.24 -23.88
C ASP A 10 1.92 18.58 -22.57
N ARG A 11 0.73 17.97 -22.52
CA ARG A 11 0.26 17.18 -21.37
C ARG A 11 1.21 16.03 -21.02
N TYR A 12 1.62 15.23 -22.01
CA TYR A 12 2.52 14.11 -21.74
C TYR A 12 3.93 14.56 -21.37
N ARG A 13 4.39 15.72 -21.90
CA ARG A 13 5.68 16.29 -21.48
C ARG A 13 5.66 16.71 -20.01
N ASP A 14 4.57 17.36 -19.58
CA ASP A 14 4.37 17.69 -18.16
C ASP A 14 4.32 16.44 -17.28
N LEU A 15 3.56 15.41 -17.70
CA LEU A 15 3.50 14.13 -16.97
C LEU A 15 4.88 13.50 -16.81
N LEU A 16 5.65 13.36 -17.91
CA LEU A 16 7.02 12.82 -17.87
C LEU A 16 7.94 13.61 -16.94
N THR A 17 7.72 14.92 -16.82
CA THR A 17 8.49 15.78 -15.91
C THR A 17 8.09 15.56 -14.45
N ARG A 18 6.80 15.35 -14.17
CA ARG A 18 6.29 15.05 -12.82
C ARG A 18 6.71 13.68 -12.32
N ILE A 19 6.76 12.68 -13.20
CA ILE A 19 7.17 11.31 -12.86
C ILE A 19 8.68 11.10 -12.94
N ALA A 20 9.49 12.13 -13.14
CA ALA A 20 10.94 11.96 -13.11
C ALA A 20 11.35 11.32 -11.76
N PRO A 21 12.04 10.16 -11.74
CA PRO A 21 12.14 9.33 -10.54
C PRO A 21 12.64 10.06 -9.29
N SER A 22 13.74 10.82 -9.41
CA SER A 22 14.31 11.60 -8.30
C SER A 22 13.32 12.63 -7.74
N ARG A 23 12.64 13.36 -8.62
CA ARG A 23 11.62 14.35 -8.25
C ARG A 23 10.42 13.69 -7.57
N LEU A 24 9.92 12.59 -8.14
CA LEU A 24 8.73 11.93 -7.61
C LEU A 24 9.01 11.28 -6.25
N VAL A 25 10.20 10.71 -6.05
CA VAL A 25 10.65 10.24 -4.73
C VAL A 25 10.69 11.39 -3.72
N GLU A 26 11.30 12.52 -4.07
CA GLU A 26 11.41 13.69 -3.20
C GLU A 26 10.04 14.24 -2.78
N GLN A 27 9.12 14.39 -3.74
CA GLN A 27 7.76 14.85 -3.46
C GLN A 27 6.98 13.86 -2.59
N THR A 28 7.11 12.55 -2.85
CA THR A 28 6.40 11.53 -2.08
C THR A 28 6.86 11.48 -0.63
N ARG A 29 8.17 11.64 -0.38
CA ARG A 29 8.79 11.64 0.96
C ARG A 29 8.24 12.70 1.91
N GLN A 30 7.62 13.76 1.39
CA GLN A 30 6.94 14.76 2.23
C GLN A 30 5.72 14.20 2.97
N SER A 31 5.18 13.08 2.50
CA SER A 31 3.95 12.46 3.01
C SER A 31 4.11 11.00 3.42
N VAL A 32 5.25 10.37 3.13
CA VAL A 32 5.53 8.97 3.42
C VAL A 32 6.81 8.86 4.24
N ILE A 33 6.72 8.16 5.36
CA ILE A 33 7.84 7.90 6.27
C ILE A 33 8.25 6.43 6.14
N GLY A 34 9.55 6.18 6.12
CA GLY A 34 10.13 4.86 5.90
C GLY A 34 10.21 4.46 4.42
N HIS A 35 10.50 3.18 4.16
CA HIS A 35 10.56 2.57 2.83
C HIS A 35 11.59 3.16 1.84
N GLU A 36 12.71 3.74 2.31
CA GLU A 36 13.61 4.51 1.43
C GLU A 36 14.03 3.78 0.15
N GLY A 37 14.47 2.51 0.26
CA GLY A 37 14.85 1.69 -0.91
C GLY A 37 13.65 1.17 -1.72
N SER A 38 12.58 0.74 -1.04
CA SER A 38 11.37 0.23 -1.70
C SER A 38 10.64 1.31 -2.50
N LEU A 39 10.65 2.55 -2.01
CA LEU A 39 10.01 3.70 -2.65
C LEU A 39 10.73 4.06 -3.95
N GLU A 40 12.06 4.09 -3.96
CA GLU A 40 12.84 4.39 -5.16
C GLU A 40 12.64 3.31 -6.23
N ALA A 41 12.66 2.03 -5.84
CA ALA A 41 12.37 0.93 -6.74
C ALA A 41 10.96 1.01 -7.32
N PHE A 42 9.95 1.29 -6.48
CA PHE A 42 8.57 1.45 -6.92
C PHE A 42 8.36 2.64 -7.86
N VAL A 43 8.90 3.82 -7.51
CA VAL A 43 8.82 5.00 -8.36
C VAL A 43 9.51 4.75 -9.70
N THR A 44 10.66 4.07 -9.71
CA THR A 44 11.37 3.73 -10.95
C THR A 44 10.54 2.82 -11.85
N ALA A 45 10.00 1.72 -11.29
CA ALA A 45 9.13 0.80 -12.04
C ALA A 45 7.86 1.49 -12.55
N LEU A 46 7.22 2.32 -11.71
CA LEU A 46 6.03 3.08 -12.08
C LEU A 46 6.33 4.06 -13.22
N SER A 47 7.43 4.82 -13.11
CA SER A 47 7.81 5.81 -14.12
C SER A 47 8.14 5.15 -15.45
N PHE A 48 8.73 3.95 -15.41
CA PHE A 48 9.01 3.14 -16.59
C PHE A 48 7.71 2.71 -17.29
N GLU A 49 6.74 2.15 -16.56
CA GLU A 49 5.45 1.74 -17.13
C GLU A 49 4.62 2.93 -17.63
N VAL A 50 4.64 4.06 -16.90
CA VAL A 50 3.96 5.28 -17.38
C VAL A 50 4.63 5.81 -18.65
N ASN A 51 5.96 5.76 -18.77
CA ASN A 51 6.65 6.15 -20.00
C ASN A 51 6.25 5.26 -21.18
N ARG A 52 6.11 3.95 -20.98
CA ARG A 52 5.56 3.00 -21.97
C ARG A 52 4.17 3.43 -22.44
N CYS A 53 3.25 3.74 -21.52
CA CYS A 53 1.91 4.25 -21.83
C CYS A 53 1.96 5.57 -22.63
N VAL A 54 2.87 6.49 -22.25
CA VAL A 54 3.06 7.77 -22.97
C VAL A 54 3.55 7.56 -24.40
N MET A 55 4.45 6.60 -24.64
CA MET A 55 4.94 6.28 -25.98
C MET A 55 3.79 5.82 -26.89
N LEU A 56 2.96 4.89 -26.42
CA LEU A 56 1.79 4.40 -27.15
C LEU A 56 0.78 5.53 -27.41
N ALA A 57 0.51 6.35 -26.39
CA ALA A 57 -0.41 7.48 -26.52
C ALA A 57 0.08 8.58 -27.48
N ARG A 58 1.40 8.66 -27.73
CA ARG A 58 2.03 9.53 -28.73
C ARG A 58 2.07 8.90 -30.14
N GLY A 59 1.56 7.69 -30.30
CA GLY A 59 1.48 6.99 -31.59
C GLY A 59 2.73 6.21 -31.96
N ALA A 60 3.56 5.80 -30.99
CA ALA A 60 4.61 4.82 -31.25
C ALA A 60 4.00 3.51 -31.76
N ASP A 61 4.70 2.81 -32.65
CA ASP A 61 4.27 1.49 -33.11
C ASP A 61 4.27 0.52 -31.92
N PRO A 62 3.16 -0.18 -31.62
CA PRO A 62 3.12 -1.16 -30.54
C PRO A 62 4.19 -2.25 -30.62
N ARG A 63 4.73 -2.52 -31.83
CA ARG A 63 5.82 -3.48 -32.04
C ARG A 63 7.18 -2.96 -31.56
N ASP A 64 7.33 -1.66 -31.43
CA ASP A 64 8.55 -0.98 -30.94
C ASP A 64 8.47 -0.67 -29.43
N VAL A 65 7.37 -1.04 -28.77
CA VAL A 65 7.14 -0.81 -27.34
C VAL A 65 7.08 -2.14 -26.63
N LEU A 66 7.63 -2.19 -25.42
CA LEU A 66 7.56 -3.39 -24.57
C LEU A 66 6.10 -3.75 -24.24
N SER A 67 5.83 -5.04 -24.08
CA SER A 67 4.54 -5.51 -23.58
C SER A 67 4.28 -4.96 -22.17
N PRO A 68 3.01 -4.69 -21.81
CA PRO A 68 2.66 -4.26 -20.46
C PRO A 68 3.09 -5.30 -19.43
N ALA A 69 3.60 -4.82 -18.30
CA ALA A 69 3.94 -5.65 -17.17
C ALA A 69 3.40 -5.05 -15.86
N ALA A 70 2.91 -5.91 -14.98
CA ALA A 70 2.43 -5.51 -13.66
C ALA A 70 3.59 -5.26 -12.69
N ILE A 71 3.38 -4.34 -11.76
CA ILE A 71 4.27 -4.09 -10.64
C ILE A 71 3.73 -4.83 -9.43
N LEU A 72 4.45 -5.85 -8.96
CA LEU A 72 4.10 -6.58 -7.74
C LEU A 72 4.70 -5.89 -6.51
N VAL A 73 3.83 -5.44 -5.61
CA VAL A 73 4.19 -4.81 -4.35
C VAL A 73 3.83 -5.73 -3.19
N MET A 74 4.86 -6.23 -2.52
CA MET A 74 4.76 -7.12 -1.38
C MET A 74 5.05 -6.39 -0.07
N GLY A 75 4.56 -6.90 1.05
CA GLY A 75 4.93 -6.40 2.39
C GLY A 75 3.88 -6.75 3.42
N SER A 76 4.23 -6.81 4.70
CA SER A 76 3.29 -7.22 5.75
C SER A 76 2.10 -6.27 5.90
N THR A 77 1.12 -6.67 6.72
CA THR A 77 -0.02 -5.82 7.05
C THR A 77 0.45 -4.60 7.85
N GLY A 78 -0.14 -3.44 7.57
CA GLY A 78 0.16 -2.22 8.33
C GLY A 78 1.52 -1.57 8.07
N THR A 79 2.26 -2.00 7.03
CA THR A 79 3.51 -1.33 6.61
C THR A 79 3.26 -0.02 5.88
N GLY A 80 2.09 0.16 5.26
CA GLY A 80 1.75 1.40 4.55
C GLY A 80 1.73 1.28 3.03
N LYS A 81 1.82 0.09 2.43
CA LYS A 81 1.78 -0.15 0.97
C LYS A 81 0.76 0.72 0.22
N THR A 82 -0.53 0.56 0.54
CA THR A 82 -1.64 1.30 -0.08
C THR A 82 -1.52 2.81 0.12
N HIS A 83 -1.02 3.25 1.29
CA HIS A 83 -0.79 4.65 1.59
C HIS A 83 0.33 5.23 0.73
N THR A 84 1.46 4.51 0.60
CA THR A 84 2.58 4.96 -0.22
C THR A 84 2.24 4.97 -1.70
N ILE A 85 1.57 3.93 -2.21
CA ILE A 85 1.11 3.90 -3.61
C ILE A 85 0.18 5.08 -3.91
N LYS A 86 -0.74 5.39 -2.99
CA LYS A 86 -1.61 6.56 -3.10
C LYS A 86 -0.82 7.87 -3.08
N ALA A 87 0.13 8.03 -2.16
CA ALA A 87 0.97 9.22 -2.09
C ALA A 87 1.79 9.44 -3.38
N VAL A 88 2.35 8.36 -3.95
CA VAL A 88 3.06 8.42 -5.23
C VAL A 88 2.11 8.81 -6.36
N ALA A 89 0.90 8.25 -6.40
CA ALA A 89 -0.11 8.60 -7.41
C ALA A 89 -0.53 10.07 -7.32
N ASP A 90 -0.77 10.57 -6.10
CA ASP A 90 -1.13 11.95 -5.82
C ASP A 90 0.00 12.90 -6.22
N ALA A 91 1.26 12.57 -5.89
CA ALA A 91 2.45 13.35 -6.28
C ALA A 91 2.69 13.36 -7.80
N ALA A 92 2.48 12.22 -8.46
CA ALA A 92 2.52 12.11 -9.92
C ALA A 92 1.33 12.84 -10.58
N GLY A 93 0.26 13.13 -9.82
CA GLY A 93 -1.02 13.64 -10.29
C GLY A 93 -1.68 12.71 -11.31
N LEU A 94 -1.69 11.41 -11.00
CA LEU A 94 -2.35 10.34 -11.74
C LEU A 94 -3.53 9.81 -10.93
N LYS A 95 -4.64 9.47 -11.61
CA LYS A 95 -5.79 8.85 -10.96
C LYS A 95 -5.45 7.41 -10.55
N LEU A 96 -5.53 7.12 -9.26
CA LEU A 96 -5.46 5.77 -8.70
C LEU A 96 -6.85 5.20 -8.43
N PHE A 97 -7.10 4.00 -8.94
CA PHE A 97 -8.18 3.11 -8.53
C PHE A 97 -7.63 2.05 -7.58
N VAL A 98 -8.34 1.78 -6.49
CA VAL A 98 -7.96 0.75 -5.51
C VAL A 98 -9.11 -0.24 -5.39
N PHE A 99 -8.82 -1.50 -5.68
CA PHE A 99 -9.78 -2.60 -5.61
C PHE A 99 -9.26 -3.66 -4.65
N ASP A 100 -10.11 -4.08 -3.72
CA ASP A 100 -9.80 -5.17 -2.79
C ASP A 100 -10.21 -6.51 -3.43
N VAL A 101 -9.20 -7.28 -3.85
CA VAL A 101 -9.42 -8.52 -4.61
C VAL A 101 -9.99 -9.63 -3.73
N SER A 102 -9.82 -9.57 -2.39
CA SER A 102 -10.35 -10.58 -1.48
C SER A 102 -11.88 -10.69 -1.52
N THR A 103 -12.55 -9.59 -1.92
CA THR A 103 -14.01 -9.50 -2.02
C THR A 103 -14.57 -10.06 -3.33
N MET A 104 -13.71 -10.47 -4.26
CA MET A 104 -14.10 -10.93 -5.58
C MET A 104 -14.47 -12.42 -5.52
N THR A 105 -15.76 -12.73 -5.49
CA THR A 105 -16.28 -14.10 -5.40
C THR A 105 -16.43 -14.77 -6.77
N GLY A 106 -16.28 -16.10 -6.79
CA GLY A 106 -16.34 -16.95 -7.99
C GLY A 106 -17.75 -17.31 -8.50
N GLU A 107 -18.81 -16.83 -7.85
CA GLU A 107 -20.16 -16.90 -8.41
C GLU A 107 -20.46 -15.59 -9.14
N GLY A 108 -20.80 -15.70 -10.43
CA GLY A 108 -21.05 -14.56 -11.29
C GLY A 108 -21.90 -13.46 -10.64
N TRP A 109 -21.48 -12.23 -10.85
CA TRP A 109 -22.37 -11.05 -10.88
C TRP A 109 -23.18 -10.74 -9.62
N ARG A 110 -22.82 -11.22 -8.43
CA ARG A 110 -23.30 -10.61 -7.17
C ARG A 110 -22.20 -10.50 -6.13
N GLY A 111 -21.84 -9.24 -5.85
CA GLY A 111 -20.76 -8.82 -4.95
C GLY A 111 -19.55 -8.33 -5.75
N ALA A 112 -19.26 -7.02 -5.71
CA ALA A 112 -18.07 -6.35 -6.28
C ALA A 112 -17.36 -7.08 -7.46
N SER A 113 -18.09 -7.37 -8.54
CA SER A 113 -17.54 -8.06 -9.71
C SER A 113 -16.33 -7.31 -10.28
N MET A 114 -15.33 -8.05 -10.79
CA MET A 114 -14.23 -7.49 -11.60
C MET A 114 -14.77 -6.49 -12.62
N ILE A 115 -15.91 -6.82 -13.21
CA ILE A 115 -16.58 -6.01 -14.23
C ILE A 115 -17.03 -4.66 -13.68
N ASN A 116 -17.49 -4.58 -12.42
CA ASN A 116 -17.84 -3.29 -11.81
C ASN A 116 -16.60 -2.42 -11.57
N CYS A 117 -15.48 -3.05 -11.22
CA CYS A 117 -14.19 -2.35 -11.06
C CYS A 117 -13.71 -1.80 -12.41
N LEU A 118 -13.70 -2.64 -13.44
CA LEU A 118 -13.34 -2.26 -14.81
C LEU A 118 -14.29 -1.22 -15.39
N SER A 119 -15.59 -1.30 -15.07
CA SER A 119 -16.60 -0.32 -15.47
C SER A 119 -16.28 1.08 -14.94
N GLN A 120 -15.84 1.20 -13.69
CA GLN A 120 -15.40 2.49 -13.12
C GLN A 120 -14.18 3.06 -13.84
N VAL A 121 -13.22 2.21 -14.23
CA VAL A 121 -12.03 2.63 -14.97
C VAL A 121 -12.39 3.05 -16.39
N ALA A 122 -13.25 2.27 -17.07
CA ALA A 122 -13.74 2.58 -18.41
C ALA A 122 -14.52 3.91 -18.44
N ASP A 123 -15.38 4.16 -17.44
CA ASP A 123 -16.12 5.43 -17.31
C ASP A 123 -15.17 6.62 -17.15
N TYR A 124 -14.10 6.45 -16.37
CA TYR A 124 -13.07 7.48 -16.23
C TYR A 124 -12.32 7.74 -17.54
N GLN A 125 -11.91 6.69 -18.27
CA GLN A 125 -11.23 6.84 -19.56
C GLN A 125 -12.13 7.48 -20.61
N ALA A 126 -13.43 7.14 -20.62
CA ALA A 126 -14.41 7.77 -21.52
C ALA A 126 -14.58 9.26 -21.21
N ALA A 127 -14.65 9.63 -19.92
CA ALA A 127 -14.74 11.03 -19.48
C ALA A 127 -13.43 11.80 -19.69
N ASN A 128 -12.29 11.12 -19.66
CA ASN A 128 -10.97 11.73 -19.77
C ASN A 128 -10.11 10.98 -20.82
N PRO A 129 -10.34 11.21 -22.12
CA PRO A 129 -9.62 10.48 -23.17
C PRO A 129 -8.12 10.79 -23.18
N GLY A 130 -7.29 9.74 -23.20
CA GLY A 130 -5.84 9.86 -23.25
C GLY A 130 -5.16 10.07 -21.90
N GLU A 131 -5.89 10.08 -20.79
CA GLU A 131 -5.23 10.07 -19.48
C GLU A 131 -4.74 8.67 -19.13
N ILE A 132 -3.55 8.62 -18.57
CA ILE A 132 -3.02 7.40 -17.97
C ILE A 132 -3.55 7.31 -16.54
N CYS A 133 -3.99 6.13 -16.13
CA CYS A 133 -4.44 5.86 -14.77
C CYS A 133 -3.74 4.65 -14.17
N LEU A 134 -3.76 4.58 -12.84
CA LEU A 134 -3.16 3.50 -12.05
C LEU A 134 -4.27 2.64 -11.47
N VAL A 135 -4.11 1.33 -11.50
CA VAL A 135 -5.04 0.39 -10.88
C VAL A 135 -4.28 -0.49 -9.89
N LEU A 136 -4.58 -0.32 -8.60
CA LEU A 136 -4.09 -1.17 -7.52
C LEU A 136 -5.11 -2.25 -7.20
N PHE A 137 -4.69 -3.50 -7.35
CA PHE A 137 -5.38 -4.69 -6.89
C PHE A 137 -4.78 -5.09 -5.53
N ASP A 138 -5.38 -4.64 -4.43
CA ASP A 138 -4.94 -4.91 -3.05
C ASP A 138 -5.47 -6.28 -2.58
N GLU A 139 -4.80 -6.88 -1.59
CA GLU A 139 -5.05 -8.26 -1.15
C GLU A 139 -5.01 -9.31 -2.28
N PHE A 140 -4.23 -9.05 -3.32
CA PHE A 140 -4.09 -9.93 -4.48
C PHE A 140 -3.63 -11.35 -4.09
N ASP A 141 -2.80 -11.48 -3.06
CA ASP A 141 -2.33 -12.76 -2.54
C ASP A 141 -3.46 -13.65 -2.00
N LYS A 142 -4.63 -13.09 -1.68
CA LYS A 142 -5.80 -13.87 -1.22
C LYS A 142 -6.58 -14.52 -2.36
N ALA A 143 -6.53 -13.95 -3.55
CA ALA A 143 -7.31 -14.41 -4.69
C ALA A 143 -6.55 -15.40 -5.59
N VAL A 144 -5.21 -15.41 -5.53
CA VAL A 144 -4.36 -16.22 -6.43
C VAL A 144 -3.70 -17.41 -5.76
N ARG A 145 -3.78 -17.55 -4.44
CA ARG A 145 -3.13 -18.66 -3.72
C ARG A 145 -3.89 -19.96 -3.96
N VAL A 146 -3.28 -20.85 -4.74
CA VAL A 146 -3.74 -22.24 -4.87
C VAL A 146 -3.26 -23.02 -3.65
N GLU A 147 -4.19 -23.54 -2.83
CA GLU A 147 -3.86 -24.41 -1.70
C GLU A 147 -3.46 -25.81 -2.23
N PRO A 148 -2.36 -26.43 -1.75
CA PRO A 148 -1.84 -27.71 -2.30
C PRO A 148 -2.80 -28.91 -2.21
N ASP A 149 -3.71 -28.92 -1.24
CA ASP A 149 -4.60 -30.06 -0.94
C ASP A 149 -6.10 -29.77 -1.24
N GLY A 150 -6.41 -28.57 -1.72
CA GLY A 150 -7.76 -28.20 -2.11
C GLY A 150 -7.94 -28.48 -3.59
N GLY A 151 -8.57 -29.61 -3.92
CA GLY A 151 -8.86 -29.98 -5.32
C GLY A 151 -9.42 -28.78 -6.09
N GLU A 152 -8.95 -28.60 -7.32
CA GLU A 152 -9.52 -27.63 -8.25
C GLU A 152 -11.03 -27.83 -8.28
N VAL A 153 -11.76 -27.01 -7.53
CA VAL A 153 -13.18 -26.89 -7.77
C VAL A 153 -13.21 -26.21 -9.12
N ALA A 154 -13.55 -27.00 -10.14
CA ALA A 154 -13.85 -26.59 -11.51
C ALA A 154 -15.01 -25.58 -11.46
N SER A 155 -14.70 -24.38 -10.99
CA SER A 155 -15.52 -23.20 -11.12
C SER A 155 -15.17 -22.64 -12.48
N SER A 156 -16.20 -22.32 -13.25
CA SER A 156 -16.13 -21.75 -14.59
C SER A 156 -15.44 -20.38 -14.67
N PHE A 157 -14.87 -19.89 -13.56
CA PHE A 157 -14.22 -18.59 -13.42
C PHE A 157 -12.95 -18.70 -12.56
N SER A 158 -11.79 -18.55 -13.18
CA SER A 158 -10.51 -18.35 -12.47
C SER A 158 -10.19 -16.85 -12.43
N PRO A 159 -10.11 -16.21 -11.24
CA PRO A 159 -9.66 -14.83 -11.10
C PRO A 159 -8.33 -14.58 -11.85
N SER A 160 -7.42 -15.56 -11.81
CA SER A 160 -6.14 -15.53 -12.50
C SER A 160 -6.28 -15.37 -14.02
N GLN A 161 -7.25 -16.04 -14.65
CA GLN A 161 -7.51 -15.89 -16.10
C GLN A 161 -8.05 -14.49 -16.45
N SER A 162 -8.84 -13.89 -15.55
CA SER A 162 -9.33 -12.52 -15.75
C SER A 162 -8.19 -11.50 -15.66
N PHE A 163 -7.23 -11.70 -14.76
CA PHE A 163 -6.03 -10.86 -14.67
C PHE A 163 -5.12 -10.99 -15.88
N LEU A 164 -5.02 -12.18 -16.51
CA LEU A 164 -4.24 -12.34 -17.73
C LEU A 164 -4.72 -11.41 -18.85
N LYS A 165 -6.04 -11.35 -19.10
CA LYS A 165 -6.62 -10.44 -20.11
C LYS A 165 -6.32 -8.97 -19.82
N LEU A 166 -6.35 -8.57 -18.55
CA LEU A 166 -6.00 -7.20 -18.14
C LEU A 166 -4.53 -6.86 -18.35
N LEU A 167 -3.67 -7.87 -18.47
CA LEU A 167 -2.22 -7.71 -18.67
C LEU A 167 -1.79 -8.01 -20.11
N GLU A 168 -2.72 -8.19 -21.05
CA GLU A 168 -2.43 -8.37 -22.48
C GLU A 168 -2.17 -7.03 -23.20
N GLY A 169 -2.74 -5.92 -22.71
CA GLY A 169 -2.67 -4.62 -23.37
C GLY A 169 -3.74 -4.42 -24.45
N GLY A 170 -3.72 -3.26 -25.10
CA GLY A 170 -4.68 -2.91 -26.15
C GLY A 170 -6.10 -2.60 -25.67
N GLU A 171 -7.06 -2.64 -26.59
CA GLU A 171 -8.48 -2.40 -26.29
C GLU A 171 -9.18 -3.69 -25.88
N MET A 172 -9.80 -3.67 -24.70
CA MET A 172 -10.54 -4.79 -24.15
C MET A 172 -12.03 -4.42 -24.03
N PRO A 173 -12.90 -4.92 -24.93
CA PRO A 173 -14.35 -4.81 -24.76
C PRO A 173 -14.84 -5.79 -23.69
N PHE A 174 -15.79 -5.36 -22.88
CA PHE A 174 -16.46 -6.21 -21.90
C PHE A 174 -17.93 -5.80 -21.73
N GLU A 175 -18.78 -6.78 -21.49
CA GLU A 175 -20.18 -6.55 -21.15
C GLU A 175 -20.29 -6.11 -19.69
N CYS A 176 -21.05 -5.06 -19.43
CA CYS A 176 -21.43 -4.61 -18.11
C CYS A 176 -22.93 -4.79 -17.94
N ASP A 177 -23.33 -5.57 -16.95
CA ASP A 177 -24.74 -5.77 -16.61
C ASP A 177 -25.24 -4.53 -15.85
N THR A 178 -25.90 -3.63 -16.57
CA THR A 178 -26.60 -2.50 -15.93
C THR A 178 -28.05 -2.91 -15.71
N SER A 179 -28.67 -2.41 -14.64
CA SER A 179 -30.06 -2.75 -14.23
C SER A 179 -31.16 -2.48 -15.28
N LYS A 180 -30.80 -2.00 -16.48
CA LYS A 180 -31.71 -1.71 -17.59
C LYS A 180 -31.29 -2.32 -18.95
N SER A 181 -30.04 -2.75 -19.14
CA SER A 181 -29.56 -3.45 -20.36
C SER A 181 -28.08 -3.88 -20.23
N ALA A 182 -27.66 -4.93 -20.96
CA ALA A 182 -26.25 -5.21 -21.19
C ALA A 182 -25.64 -4.10 -22.06
N ALA A 183 -24.68 -3.35 -21.51
CA ALA A 183 -23.94 -2.33 -22.25
C ALA A 183 -22.50 -2.80 -22.44
N ILE A 184 -21.99 -2.77 -23.67
CA ILE A 184 -20.59 -3.06 -23.95
C ILE A 184 -19.77 -1.80 -23.68
N LYS A 185 -18.83 -1.89 -22.75
CA LYS A 185 -17.82 -0.86 -22.51
C LYS A 185 -16.48 -1.35 -23.04
N THR A 186 -15.61 -0.42 -23.41
CA THR A 186 -14.24 -0.72 -23.86
C THR A 186 -13.27 -0.02 -22.93
N LEU A 187 -12.23 -0.75 -22.53
CA LEU A 187 -11.15 -0.23 -21.69
C LEU A 187 -9.85 -0.28 -22.49
N ASN A 188 -9.10 0.81 -22.47
CA ASN A 188 -7.80 0.90 -23.12
C ASN A 188 -6.71 0.55 -22.09
N LEU A 189 -6.21 -0.69 -22.16
CA LEU A 189 -5.20 -1.21 -21.24
C LEU A 189 -3.81 -0.60 -21.48
N ASP A 190 -3.56 0.00 -22.66
CA ASP A 190 -2.32 0.72 -22.93
C ASP A 190 -2.19 2.02 -22.13
N GLN A 191 -3.30 2.50 -21.55
CA GLN A 191 -3.36 3.67 -20.67
C GLN A 191 -3.53 3.30 -19.20
N VAL A 192 -3.39 2.02 -18.84
CA VAL A 192 -3.49 1.53 -17.47
C VAL A 192 -2.15 0.97 -17.02
N VAL A 193 -1.70 1.38 -15.83
CA VAL A 193 -0.58 0.74 -15.13
C VAL A 193 -1.14 -0.10 -13.98
N CYS A 194 -0.89 -1.40 -14.05
CA CYS A 194 -1.39 -2.37 -13.08
C CYS A 194 -0.40 -2.58 -11.93
N ILE A 195 -0.89 -2.43 -10.71
CA ILE A 195 -0.13 -2.66 -9.47
C ILE A 195 -0.84 -3.76 -8.69
N LEU A 196 -0.09 -4.81 -8.34
CA LEU A 196 -0.59 -5.97 -7.59
C LEU A 196 -0.07 -5.84 -6.16
N GLY A 197 -0.95 -5.67 -5.17
CA GLY A 197 -0.59 -5.48 -3.77
C GLY A 197 -0.93 -6.71 -2.94
N GLY A 198 0.00 -7.21 -2.12
CA GLY A 198 -0.29 -8.35 -1.25
C GLY A 198 0.64 -8.49 -0.05
N ALA A 199 0.22 -9.33 0.89
CA ALA A 199 1.02 -9.65 2.08
C ALA A 199 2.05 -10.76 1.84
N PHE A 200 1.71 -11.77 1.03
CA PHE A 200 2.60 -12.88 0.68
C PHE A 200 3.24 -13.51 1.92
N MET A 201 2.40 -13.90 2.89
CA MET A 201 2.87 -14.51 4.13
C MET A 201 3.58 -15.84 3.82
N GLY A 202 4.72 -16.09 4.49
CA GLY A 202 5.50 -17.32 4.32
C GLY A 202 6.45 -17.33 3.11
N LEU A 203 6.41 -16.32 2.22
CA LEU A 203 7.35 -16.20 1.11
C LEU A 203 8.82 -16.16 1.58
N ASP A 204 9.09 -15.52 2.72
CA ASP A 204 10.43 -15.43 3.30
C ASP A 204 11.03 -16.80 3.65
N ALA A 205 10.19 -17.78 4.02
CA ALA A 205 10.63 -19.15 4.27
C ALA A 205 11.07 -19.86 2.98
N LEU A 206 10.35 -19.63 1.87
CA LEU A 206 10.71 -20.16 0.55
C LEU A 206 12.01 -19.53 0.03
N VAL A 207 12.12 -18.20 0.14
CA VAL A 207 13.36 -17.49 -0.23
C VAL A 207 14.54 -17.98 0.62
N ARG A 208 14.33 -18.16 1.93
CA ARG A 208 15.37 -18.70 2.84
C ARG A 208 15.81 -20.09 2.39
N LYS A 209 14.88 -20.97 2.03
CA LYS A 209 15.19 -22.31 1.51
C LYS A 209 16.01 -22.22 0.22
N ARG A 210 15.58 -21.42 -0.76
CA ARG A 210 16.32 -21.21 -2.03
C ARG A 210 17.74 -20.70 -1.80
N LEU A 211 17.91 -19.71 -0.92
CA LEU A 211 19.22 -19.15 -0.60
C LEU A 211 20.10 -20.13 0.20
N GLY A 212 19.49 -20.93 1.09
CA GLY A 212 20.15 -22.00 1.83
C GLY A 212 20.62 -23.14 0.93
N ASP A 213 19.79 -23.58 -0.01
CA ASP A 213 20.09 -24.67 -0.95
C ASP A 213 21.21 -24.27 -1.93
N LYS A 214 21.25 -23.01 -2.37
CA LYS A 214 22.38 -22.44 -3.16
C LYS A 214 23.70 -22.39 -2.38
N SER A 215 23.66 -22.39 -1.04
CA SER A 215 24.87 -22.45 -0.20
C SER A 215 25.38 -23.88 0.02
N GLY A 216 24.53 -24.90 -0.18
CA GLY A 216 24.83 -26.30 0.07
C GLY A 216 25.36 -27.11 -1.13
N THR A 217 25.25 -26.59 -2.37
CA THR A 217 25.72 -27.29 -3.58
C THR A 217 27.23 -27.23 -3.81
N THR A 218 28.00 -26.56 -2.95
CA THR A 218 29.47 -26.59 -2.98
C THR A 218 29.98 -27.41 -1.81
N VAL A 219 30.35 -28.67 -2.05
CA VAL A 219 31.08 -29.50 -1.07
C VAL A 219 32.50 -28.94 -0.94
N GLY A 220 32.65 -27.90 -0.12
CA GLY A 220 33.91 -27.21 0.12
C GLY A 220 33.78 -26.30 1.33
N PHE A 221 34.89 -26.07 2.03
CA PHE A 221 35.03 -25.41 3.35
C PHE A 221 34.31 -24.05 3.57
N GLY A 222 33.63 -23.48 2.55
CA GLY A 222 32.84 -22.24 2.63
C GLY A 222 31.31 -22.41 2.73
N SER A 223 30.75 -23.62 2.55
CA SER A 223 29.28 -23.84 2.55
C SER A 223 28.63 -23.63 3.92
N SER A 224 29.35 -23.96 5.00
CA SER A 224 28.93 -23.72 6.38
C SER A 224 28.80 -22.22 6.72
N TYR A 225 29.66 -21.37 6.16
CA TYR A 225 29.60 -19.91 6.40
C TYR A 225 28.42 -19.25 5.70
N ALA A 226 28.08 -19.67 4.47
CA ALA A 226 26.97 -19.10 3.72
C ALA A 226 25.59 -19.53 4.26
N ALA A 227 25.47 -20.76 4.78
CA ALA A 227 24.28 -21.23 5.48
C ALA A 227 24.04 -20.43 6.79
N VAL A 228 25.09 -20.18 7.58
CA VAL A 228 25.01 -19.36 8.81
C VAL A 228 24.60 -17.91 8.49
N ARG A 229 25.14 -17.33 7.42
CA ARG A 229 24.78 -15.96 6.99
C ARG A 229 23.33 -15.83 6.54
N THR A 230 22.78 -16.87 5.92
CA THR A 230 21.38 -16.90 5.46
C THR A 230 20.42 -17.11 6.63
N ALA A 231 20.81 -17.92 7.64
CA ALA A 231 20.05 -18.08 8.87
C ALA A 231 19.97 -16.77 9.69
N ALA A 232 20.99 -15.91 9.61
CA ALA A 232 21.03 -14.62 10.28
C ALA A 232 20.20 -13.51 9.59
N LYS A 233 19.72 -13.72 8.35
CA LYS A 233 18.94 -12.71 7.63
C LYS A 233 17.56 -12.51 8.25
N SER A 234 17.18 -11.24 8.40
CA SER A 234 15.83 -10.84 8.79
C SER A 234 14.80 -11.17 7.71
N ALA A 235 13.51 -11.21 8.08
CA ALA A 235 12.42 -11.42 7.12
C ALA A 235 12.40 -10.34 6.02
N ASN A 236 12.72 -9.09 6.36
CA ASN A 236 12.82 -7.99 5.39
C ASN A 236 13.92 -8.25 4.35
N GLU A 237 15.14 -8.59 4.78
CA GLU A 237 16.26 -8.86 3.86
C GLU A 237 16.00 -10.07 2.94
N LEU A 238 15.25 -11.06 3.44
CA LEU A 238 14.83 -12.21 2.63
C LEU A 238 13.81 -11.79 1.57
N ARG A 239 12.81 -11.00 1.96
CA ARG A 239 11.78 -10.53 1.03
C ARG A 239 12.31 -9.53 0.00
N ASP A 240 13.31 -8.73 0.36
CA ASP A 240 14.05 -7.86 -0.56
C ASP A 240 14.85 -8.68 -1.59
N SER A 241 15.19 -9.93 -1.27
CA SER A 241 15.87 -10.86 -2.18
C SER A 241 14.91 -11.76 -2.97
N ALA A 242 13.59 -11.60 -2.80
CA ALA A 242 12.59 -12.45 -3.45
C ALA A 242 12.62 -12.27 -4.97
N THR A 243 12.53 -13.37 -5.70
CA THR A 243 12.43 -13.35 -7.17
C THR A 243 11.07 -13.85 -7.64
N ILE A 244 10.80 -13.70 -8.94
CA ILE A 244 9.52 -14.13 -9.51
C ILE A 244 9.33 -15.66 -9.38
N GLU A 245 10.42 -16.44 -9.42
CA GLU A 245 10.37 -17.89 -9.22
C GLU A 245 9.97 -18.26 -7.78
N ASP A 246 10.35 -17.44 -6.79
CA ASP A 246 9.89 -17.64 -5.40
C ASP A 246 8.39 -17.37 -5.29
N VAL A 247 7.88 -16.36 -6.02
CA VAL A 247 6.45 -16.01 -6.07
C VAL A 247 5.63 -17.07 -6.79
N GLU A 248 6.16 -17.65 -7.86
CA GLU A 248 5.58 -18.80 -8.54
C GLU A 248 5.53 -20.02 -7.61
N THR A 249 6.65 -20.34 -6.95
CA THR A 249 6.72 -21.44 -5.96
C THR A 249 5.77 -21.21 -4.78
N TRP A 250 5.50 -19.95 -4.43
CA TRP A 250 4.54 -19.60 -3.38
C TRP A 250 3.09 -19.91 -3.76
N GLY A 251 2.76 -19.94 -5.06
CA GLY A 251 1.46 -20.40 -5.54
C GLY A 251 0.82 -19.53 -6.62
N ILE A 252 1.51 -18.51 -7.16
CA ILE A 252 1.02 -17.79 -8.34
C ILE A 252 1.28 -18.63 -9.59
N MET A 253 0.26 -18.76 -10.45
CA MET A 253 0.35 -19.45 -11.73
C MET A 253 1.40 -18.83 -12.67
N SER A 254 2.18 -19.67 -13.35
CA SER A 254 3.35 -19.30 -14.17
C SER A 254 3.06 -18.24 -15.23
N GLU A 255 1.91 -18.33 -15.91
CA GLU A 255 1.49 -17.38 -16.94
C GLU A 255 1.30 -15.97 -16.36
N LEU A 256 0.79 -15.87 -15.12
CA LEU A 256 0.59 -14.60 -14.44
C LEU A 256 1.93 -14.04 -13.93
N CYS A 257 2.82 -14.90 -13.43
CA CYS A 257 4.19 -14.54 -13.11
C CYS A 257 4.93 -13.97 -14.34
N GLY A 258 4.72 -14.54 -15.53
CA GLY A 258 5.26 -14.03 -16.79
C GLY A 258 4.77 -12.63 -17.19
N ARG A 259 3.72 -12.10 -16.54
CA ARG A 259 3.21 -10.74 -16.72
C ARG A 259 3.62 -9.77 -15.61
N ILE A 260 4.44 -10.19 -14.65
CA ILE A 260 4.95 -9.34 -13.57
C ILE A 260 6.38 -8.90 -13.92
N GLY A 261 6.57 -7.60 -14.15
CA GLY A 261 7.85 -7.03 -14.59
C GLY A 261 8.75 -6.59 -13.44
N SER A 262 8.19 -6.42 -12.23
CA SER A 262 8.94 -5.99 -11.05
C SER A 262 8.34 -6.54 -9.77
N VAL A 263 9.19 -6.99 -8.86
CA VAL A 263 8.82 -7.48 -7.53
C VAL A 263 9.49 -6.57 -6.50
N ILE A 264 8.68 -5.83 -5.75
CA ILE A 264 9.16 -4.81 -4.81
C ILE A 264 8.58 -5.11 -3.43
N ASN A 265 9.46 -5.23 -2.43
CA ASN A 265 9.06 -5.44 -1.04
C ASN A 265 9.09 -4.13 -0.26
N PHE A 266 7.96 -3.78 0.35
CA PHE A 266 7.80 -2.69 1.29
C PHE A 266 8.07 -3.20 2.71
N ASN A 267 9.25 -2.85 3.21
CA ASN A 267 9.75 -3.31 4.51
C ASN A 267 8.87 -2.90 5.69
N ALA A 268 8.89 -3.72 6.74
CA ALA A 268 8.22 -3.40 7.99
C ALA A 268 8.78 -2.09 8.59
N LEU A 269 7.88 -1.24 9.09
CA LEU A 269 8.23 0.03 9.73
C LEU A 269 8.99 -0.22 11.04
N SER A 270 10.09 0.50 11.24
CA SER A 270 10.84 0.49 12.49
C SER A 270 10.08 1.22 13.60
N VAL A 271 10.55 1.04 14.85
CA VAL A 271 10.02 1.80 15.99
C VAL A 271 10.15 3.31 15.75
N ASP A 272 11.27 3.74 15.18
CA ASP A 272 11.54 5.16 14.96
C ASP A 272 10.67 5.72 13.82
N ASP A 273 10.44 4.95 12.74
CA ASP A 273 9.48 5.31 11.69
C ASP A 273 8.07 5.51 12.27
N LEU A 274 7.63 4.60 13.13
CA LEU A 274 6.32 4.66 13.77
C LEU A 274 6.18 5.86 14.71
N VAL A 275 7.23 6.17 15.48
CA VAL A 275 7.27 7.37 16.34
C VAL A 275 7.15 8.62 15.47
N GLN A 276 7.91 8.69 14.38
CA GLN A 276 7.85 9.82 13.45
C GLN A 276 6.45 9.96 12.82
N ILE A 277 5.84 8.85 12.37
CA ILE A 277 4.46 8.82 11.85
C ILE A 277 3.47 9.37 12.89
N ALA A 278 3.63 9.02 14.17
CA ALA A 278 2.75 9.51 15.21
C ALA A 278 2.83 11.03 15.38
N TYR A 279 4.02 11.61 15.32
CA TYR A 279 4.23 13.05 15.47
C TYR A 279 3.91 13.87 14.23
N GLU A 280 4.33 13.42 13.05
CA GLU A 280 4.22 14.21 11.83
C GLU A 280 2.88 14.03 11.13
N GLN A 281 2.25 12.85 11.26
CA GLN A 281 1.06 12.54 10.50
C GLN A 281 -0.18 12.38 11.37
N TYR A 282 -0.08 11.72 12.52
CA TYR A 282 -1.26 11.37 13.30
C TYR A 282 -1.70 12.46 14.28
N LEU A 283 -0.78 12.95 15.11
CA LEU A 283 -1.06 13.97 16.12
C LEU A 283 -1.59 15.28 15.51
N PRO A 284 -1.03 15.83 14.41
CA PRO A 284 -1.53 17.07 13.81
C PRO A 284 -2.95 16.92 13.25
N LYS A 285 -3.24 15.79 12.59
CA LYS A 285 -4.60 15.48 12.09
C LYS A 285 -5.62 15.42 13.22
N HIS A 286 -5.24 14.82 14.35
CA HIS A 286 -6.11 14.78 15.53
C HIS A 286 -6.32 16.18 16.12
N ASN A 287 -5.26 16.97 16.29
CA ASN A 287 -5.36 18.34 16.79
C ASN A 287 -6.24 19.23 15.91
N ASN A 288 -6.15 19.10 14.58
CA ASN A 288 -7.03 19.82 13.66
C ASN A 288 -8.51 19.48 13.84
N MET A 289 -8.82 18.24 14.24
CA MET A 289 -10.20 17.79 14.51
C MET A 289 -10.75 18.30 15.86
N MET A 290 -9.88 18.64 16.82
CA MET A 290 -10.31 19.09 18.15
C MET A 290 -11.10 20.40 18.10
N GLY A 291 -10.66 21.35 17.26
CA GLY A 291 -11.17 22.73 17.25
C GLY A 291 -10.91 23.47 18.58
N ASN A 292 -11.16 24.79 18.60
CA ASN A 292 -11.25 25.61 19.82
C ASN A 292 -10.08 25.51 20.84
N GLY A 293 -8.82 25.71 20.40
CA GLY A 293 -7.69 25.98 21.32
C GLY A 293 -7.25 24.81 22.23
N ALA A 294 -7.97 23.69 22.23
CA ALA A 294 -7.63 22.45 22.90
C ALA A 294 -6.39 21.80 22.23
N LYS A 295 -5.33 21.56 23.01
CA LYS A 295 -4.10 20.91 22.51
C LYS A 295 -3.96 19.49 23.04
N MET A 296 -3.82 18.52 22.13
CA MET A 296 -3.27 17.22 22.45
C MET A 296 -1.77 17.18 22.24
N GLU A 297 -1.07 16.56 23.18
CA GLU A 297 0.36 16.28 23.14
C GLU A 297 0.61 14.77 23.33
N LEU A 298 1.74 14.30 22.82
CA LEU A 298 2.18 12.92 22.93
C LEU A 298 3.63 12.93 23.43
N THR A 299 3.91 12.28 24.56
CA THR A 299 5.29 12.19 25.04
C THR A 299 6.10 11.17 24.25
N ALA A 300 7.42 11.37 24.18
CA ALA A 300 8.32 10.47 23.46
C ALA A 300 8.23 9.02 23.97
N ASP A 301 8.12 8.85 25.29
CA ASP A 301 7.98 7.53 25.91
C ASP A 301 6.66 6.85 25.53
N ALA A 302 5.55 7.60 25.47
CA ALA A 302 4.26 7.06 25.07
C ALA A 302 4.25 6.67 23.59
N ALA A 303 4.79 7.53 22.72
CA ALA A 303 4.97 7.21 21.30
C ALA A 303 5.83 5.95 21.13
N ARG A 304 6.97 5.89 21.82
CA ARG A 304 7.92 4.76 21.71
C ARG A 304 7.36 3.47 22.29
N LEU A 305 6.59 3.53 23.39
CA LEU A 305 5.91 2.37 23.95
C LEU A 305 4.86 1.81 22.98
N ALA A 306 4.01 2.67 22.43
CA ALA A 306 2.99 2.26 21.45
C ALA A 306 3.63 1.66 20.18
N ALA A 307 4.71 2.28 19.68
CA ALA A 307 5.46 1.78 18.53
C ALA A 307 6.11 0.42 18.81
N LYS A 308 6.78 0.23 19.96
CA LYS A 308 7.37 -1.06 20.35
C LYS A 308 6.32 -2.18 20.44
N ARG A 309 5.16 -1.90 21.04
CA ARG A 309 4.05 -2.86 21.11
C ARG A 309 3.54 -3.22 19.71
N ALA A 310 3.38 -2.23 18.84
CA ALA A 310 2.90 -2.43 17.47
C ALA A 310 3.86 -3.25 16.59
N VAL A 311 5.17 -3.03 16.72
CA VAL A 311 6.20 -3.84 16.05
C VAL A 311 6.20 -5.27 16.57
N LYS A 312 6.13 -5.45 17.91
CA LYS A 312 6.09 -6.77 18.55
C LYS A 312 4.87 -7.59 18.10
N GLU A 313 3.73 -6.94 17.90
CA GLU A 313 2.50 -7.56 17.40
C GLU A 313 2.49 -7.79 15.87
N GLY A 314 3.48 -7.28 15.14
CA GLY A 314 3.52 -7.36 13.68
C GLY A 314 2.43 -6.55 12.96
N ALA A 315 1.79 -5.60 13.66
CA ALA A 315 0.64 -4.85 13.16
C ALA A 315 1.01 -3.47 12.57
N GLY A 316 2.28 -3.05 12.72
CA GLY A 316 2.83 -1.82 12.13
C GLY A 316 2.06 -0.56 12.53
N ALA A 317 1.91 0.39 11.59
CA ALA A 317 1.24 1.66 11.84
C ALA A 317 -0.22 1.48 12.26
N ARG A 318 -0.94 0.51 11.67
CA ARG A 318 -2.32 0.18 12.06
C ARG A 318 -2.40 -0.24 13.53
N GLY A 319 -1.46 -1.08 13.99
CA GLY A 319 -1.37 -1.51 15.39
C GLY A 319 -1.08 -0.38 16.37
N MET A 320 -0.20 0.56 16.00
CA MET A 320 0.10 1.73 16.82
C MET A 320 -1.13 2.65 16.96
N LEU A 321 -1.82 2.91 15.84
CA LEU A 321 -3.03 3.73 15.84
C LEU A 321 -4.16 3.09 16.64
N ARG A 322 -4.29 1.76 16.61
CA ARG A 322 -5.26 1.01 17.43
C ARG A 322 -5.05 1.25 18.93
N GLN A 323 -3.81 1.41 19.37
CA GLN A 323 -3.49 1.69 20.77
C GLN A 323 -3.74 3.16 21.15
N LEU A 324 -3.34 4.11 20.30
CA LEU A 324 -3.45 5.54 20.61
C LEU A 324 -4.88 6.08 20.45
N ARG A 325 -5.63 5.62 19.43
CA ARG A 325 -6.94 6.18 19.06
C ARG A 325 -7.95 6.19 20.21
N PRO A 326 -8.14 5.11 21.00
CA PRO A 326 -9.10 5.15 22.09
C PRO A 326 -8.76 6.21 23.15
N LEU A 327 -7.49 6.35 23.51
CA LEU A 327 -7.03 7.34 24.48
C LEU A 327 -7.30 8.77 23.99
N MET A 328 -7.00 9.03 22.72
CA MET A 328 -7.27 10.34 22.11
C MET A 328 -8.78 10.64 22.00
N MET A 329 -9.60 9.62 21.72
CA MET A 329 -11.06 9.75 21.70
C MET A 329 -11.61 10.11 23.09
N TYR A 330 -11.12 9.44 24.15
CA TYR A 330 -11.52 9.77 25.52
C TYR A 330 -11.04 11.16 25.93
N ALA A 331 -9.82 11.54 25.56
CA ALA A 331 -9.30 12.88 25.78
C ALA A 331 -10.18 13.93 25.08
N TRP A 332 -10.57 13.71 23.82
CA TRP A 332 -11.47 14.60 23.09
C TRP A 332 -12.84 14.74 23.77
N ARG A 333 -13.45 13.63 24.22
CA ARG A 333 -14.71 13.68 24.98
C ARG A 333 -14.54 14.52 26.25
N ASP A 334 -13.54 14.21 27.05
CA ASP A 334 -13.33 14.87 28.34
C ASP A 334 -13.07 16.38 28.14
N MET A 335 -12.30 16.77 27.13
CA MET A 335 -12.06 18.18 26.78
C MET A 335 -13.30 18.91 26.22
N ARG A 336 -14.23 18.18 25.59
CA ARG A 336 -15.52 18.71 25.13
C ARG A 336 -16.50 18.96 26.28
N GLU A 337 -16.49 18.08 27.27
CA GLU A 337 -17.40 18.12 28.42
C GLU A 337 -16.88 19.05 29.53
N ASP A 338 -15.56 19.14 29.70
CA ASP A 338 -14.91 19.96 30.74
C ASP A 338 -14.09 21.10 30.11
N THR A 339 -14.71 22.29 30.07
CA THR A 339 -14.10 23.52 29.53
C THR A 339 -12.86 24.00 30.28
N TYR A 340 -12.58 23.46 31.48
CA TYR A 340 -11.37 23.81 32.22
C TYR A 340 -10.13 23.04 31.74
N ILE A 341 -10.31 21.96 30.96
CA ILE A 341 -9.20 21.20 30.41
C ILE A 341 -8.60 21.95 29.21
N SER A 342 -7.44 22.55 29.43
CA SER A 342 -6.69 23.30 28.42
C SER A 342 -5.81 22.40 27.55
N ARG A 343 -5.34 21.27 28.10
CA ARG A 343 -4.42 20.34 27.41
C ARG A 343 -4.65 18.90 27.86
N ALA A 344 -4.52 17.96 26.92
CA ALA A 344 -4.43 16.53 27.20
C ALA A 344 -3.11 15.98 26.66
N THR A 345 -2.35 15.28 27.48
CA THR A 345 -1.06 14.70 27.11
C THR A 345 -1.12 13.19 27.25
N LEU A 346 -0.85 12.47 26.17
CA LEU A 346 -0.66 11.02 26.21
C LEU A 346 0.71 10.73 26.82
N VAL A 347 0.71 9.99 27.93
CA VAL A 347 1.88 9.69 28.77
C VAL A 347 1.98 8.18 29.03
N VAL A 348 3.09 7.76 29.63
CA VAL A 348 3.23 6.42 30.22
C VAL A 348 3.09 6.54 31.74
N SER A 349 2.20 5.74 32.33
CA SER A 349 2.04 5.59 33.78
C SER A 349 1.99 4.12 34.12
N ASP A 350 2.79 3.68 35.09
CA ASP A 350 2.86 2.28 35.54
C ASP A 350 3.10 1.26 34.39
N GLY A 351 3.88 1.67 33.38
CA GLY A 351 4.19 0.85 32.20
C GLY A 351 3.08 0.79 31.15
N GLU A 352 1.97 1.50 31.35
CA GLU A 352 0.82 1.56 30.46
C GLU A 352 0.61 2.95 29.85
N LEU A 353 -0.06 2.99 28.70
CA LEU A 353 -0.45 4.25 28.07
C LEU A 353 -1.62 4.90 28.83
N ALA A 354 -1.51 6.19 29.13
CA ALA A 354 -2.50 6.95 29.87
C ALA A 354 -2.65 8.38 29.32
N VAL A 355 -3.66 9.11 29.80
CA VAL A 355 -3.87 10.52 29.48
C VAL A 355 -3.75 11.37 30.74
N ALA A 356 -2.89 12.38 30.69
CA ALA A 356 -2.75 13.41 31.71
C ALA A 356 -3.44 14.70 31.25
N TYR A 357 -4.20 15.35 32.13
CA TYR A 357 -4.92 16.58 31.83
C TYR A 357 -4.30 17.79 32.53
N GLU A 358 -4.17 18.90 31.82
CA GLU A 358 -3.80 20.20 32.36
C GLU A 358 -5.03 21.11 32.40
N ARG A 359 -5.35 21.64 33.58
CA ARG A 359 -6.50 22.53 33.79
C ARG A 359 -6.06 23.99 33.89
N SER A 360 -6.69 24.87 33.10
CA SER A 360 -6.49 26.32 33.22
C SER A 360 -7.35 26.87 34.37
N HIS A 361 -6.69 27.24 35.47
CA HIS A 361 -7.23 27.91 36.68
C HIS A 361 -8.59 27.38 37.21
N GLU A 362 -8.54 26.52 38.23
CA GLU A 362 -9.68 26.33 39.14
C GLU A 362 -9.77 27.51 40.14
N PRO A 363 -10.98 27.91 40.59
CA PRO A 363 -11.13 28.86 41.70
C PRO A 363 -10.36 28.36 42.92
N ARG A 364 -9.65 29.26 43.60
CA ARG A 364 -8.76 28.99 44.75
C ARG A 364 -9.29 27.88 45.67
N GLY A 365 -8.56 26.76 45.72
CA GLY A 365 -8.56 25.86 46.87
C GLY A 365 -8.92 24.41 46.58
N PHE A 366 -8.14 23.69 45.76
CA PHE A 366 -7.89 22.24 45.95
C PHE A 366 -6.80 21.80 44.97
N CYS A 367 -5.52 21.91 45.35
CA CYS A 367 -4.43 21.37 44.54
C CYS A 367 -4.40 19.84 44.69
N ARG A 368 -5.13 19.12 43.83
CA ARG A 368 -4.91 17.68 43.60
C ARG A 368 -4.55 17.48 42.13
N LYS A 369 -3.31 17.05 41.87
CA LYS A 369 -2.97 16.34 40.63
C LYS A 369 -3.88 15.11 40.53
N ARG A 370 -5.03 15.25 39.89
CA ARG A 370 -5.90 14.12 39.57
C ARG A 370 -5.39 13.54 38.26
N TRP A 371 -4.64 12.46 38.37
CA TRP A 371 -4.47 11.53 37.26
C TRP A 371 -5.88 11.13 36.80
N GLY A 372 -6.23 11.47 35.57
CA GLY A 372 -7.48 11.02 34.97
C GLY A 372 -7.53 9.50 35.08
N ARG A 373 -8.68 8.94 35.49
CA ARG A 373 -8.84 7.48 35.68
C ARG A 373 -8.23 6.76 34.48
N ILE A 374 -7.18 5.98 34.74
CA ILE A 374 -6.72 4.93 33.83
C ILE A 374 -7.94 4.06 33.61
N ARG A 375 -8.57 4.18 32.43
CA ARG A 375 -9.52 3.18 31.98
C ARG A 375 -8.71 2.23 31.13
N PRO A 376 -8.19 1.13 31.72
CA PRO A 376 -7.71 0.04 30.88
C PRO A 376 -8.91 -0.44 30.04
N PHE A 377 -8.62 -0.93 28.85
CA PHE A 377 -9.55 -1.83 28.19
C PHE A 377 -9.73 -3.08 29.03
#